data_AF-A0A3L7Q1G8-F1
#
_entry.id   AF-A0A3L7Q1G8-F1
#
_cell.length_a   1.000
_cell.length_b   1.000
_cell.length_c   1.000
_cell.angle_alpha   90.00
_cell.angle_beta   90.00
_cell.angle_gamma   90.00
#
_symmetry.space_group_name_H-M   'P 1'
#
loop_
_entity.id
_entity.type
_entity.pdbx_description
1 polymer ?
#
loop_
_entity_poly.entity_id
_entity_poly.type
_entity_poly.pdbx_seq_one_letter_code
_entity_poly.pdbx_strand_id
1 'polypeptide(L)'
;MTATPYLIRLAERLTTGLRYLAPERKILHRNFLLSMQQPDGGFCGREGGSDLYYSSFAVRALQVLGELSSETAHWVYRYLRGFDWRSLSVIDLMNWLSMSAMVQLAGGPDTLSDAPADWADQMAARLESLRTTDGGYAKGAEGATGSTYHTFLVVLTYQLLGKSAPRPNALAQFIYDRQREDGGFVEIAPMKRSGTNPTAAACALLHMQGRVDAELREDLAAFLVDVRTDESAYLANARIPIADGLSTFTAVLTAQDVEVAALVDPPILRSYVSRHLEMPTGGFRAAEWDTQADVEYTFYGLGIIGLLGPPAH
;
A
#
# COMPACT_ATOMS: atom_id res chain seq x y z
N MET A 1 -12.35 11.67 -19.38
CA MET A 1 -11.27 11.96 -18.42
C MET A 1 -10.92 10.65 -17.75
N THR A 2 -9.67 10.19 -17.84
CA THR A 2 -9.22 9.00 -17.12
C THR A 2 -9.29 9.28 -15.62
N ALA A 3 -9.87 8.36 -14.83
CA ALA A 3 -9.92 8.51 -13.39
C ALA A 3 -8.49 8.65 -12.81
N THR A 4 -8.30 9.53 -11.83
CA THR A 4 -7.01 9.72 -11.14
C THR A 4 -6.47 8.37 -10.64
N PRO A 5 -5.21 7.98 -10.90
CA PRO A 5 -4.62 6.73 -10.40
C PRO A 5 -4.80 6.49 -8.90
N TYR A 6 -4.92 5.22 -8.49
CA TYR A 6 -5.22 4.84 -7.10
C TYR A 6 -4.16 5.35 -6.11
N LEU A 7 -2.88 5.15 -6.41
CA LEU A 7 -1.79 5.59 -5.54
C LEU A 7 -1.74 7.12 -5.38
N ILE A 8 -2.13 7.87 -6.40
CA ILE A 8 -2.20 9.34 -6.34
C ILE A 8 -3.34 9.77 -5.40
N ARG A 9 -4.55 9.21 -5.58
CA ARG A 9 -5.69 9.50 -4.68
C ARG A 9 -5.38 9.15 -3.22
N LEU A 10 -4.72 8.02 -2.99
CA LEU A 10 -4.29 7.62 -1.66
C LEU A 10 -3.28 8.64 -1.08
N ALA A 11 -2.23 8.99 -1.84
CA ALA A 11 -1.23 9.95 -1.39
C ALA A 11 -1.85 11.32 -1.06
N GLU A 12 -2.79 11.81 -1.86
CA GLU A 12 -3.52 13.07 -1.62
C GLU A 12 -4.32 13.02 -0.31
N ARG A 13 -5.04 11.93 -0.05
CA ARG A 13 -5.80 11.73 1.19
C ARG A 13 -4.89 11.72 2.41
N LEU A 14 -3.82 10.93 2.37
CA LEU A 14 -2.86 10.83 3.47
C LEU A 14 -2.18 12.18 3.74
N THR A 15 -1.72 12.85 2.68
CA THR A 15 -1.10 14.18 2.79
C THR A 15 -2.05 15.19 3.41
N THR A 16 -3.32 15.18 3.00
CA THR A 16 -4.34 16.10 3.52
C THR A 16 -4.57 15.90 5.01
N GLY A 17 -4.70 14.66 5.49
CA GLY A 17 -4.89 14.40 6.91
C GLY A 17 -3.63 14.61 7.74
N LEU A 18 -2.45 14.30 7.20
CA LEU A 18 -1.17 14.52 7.89
C LEU A 18 -0.81 16.00 8.10
N ARG A 19 -1.52 16.94 7.45
CA ARG A 19 -1.41 18.39 7.74
C ARG A 19 -1.77 18.75 9.18
N TYR A 20 -2.56 17.91 9.86
CA TYR A 20 -2.95 18.11 11.26
C TYR A 20 -1.99 17.44 12.25
N LEU A 21 -0.92 16.77 11.76
CA LEU A 21 0.10 16.21 12.62
C LEU A 21 0.92 17.34 13.25
N ALA A 22 1.09 17.30 14.58
CA ALA A 22 1.89 18.28 15.30
C ALA A 22 3.33 18.37 14.72
N PRO A 23 3.90 19.57 14.50
CA PRO A 23 5.21 19.74 13.88
C PRO A 23 6.33 18.94 14.56
N GLU A 24 6.31 18.84 15.88
CA GLU A 24 7.33 18.12 16.66
C GLU A 24 7.25 16.62 16.39
N ARG A 25 6.02 16.07 16.36
CA ARG A 25 5.76 14.65 16.05
C ARG A 25 6.14 14.33 14.60
N LYS A 26 5.85 15.25 13.66
CA LYS A 26 6.25 15.16 12.27
C LYS A 26 7.78 15.06 12.12
N ILE A 27 8.53 15.90 12.83
CA ILE A 27 10.00 15.91 12.82
C ILE A 27 10.56 14.58 13.35
N LEU A 28 9.96 13.99 14.39
CA LEU A 28 10.39 12.69 14.91
C LEU A 28 10.31 11.59 13.85
N HIS A 29 9.17 11.44 13.17
CA HIS A 29 9.04 10.41 12.13
C HIS A 29 9.92 10.69 10.91
N ARG A 30 10.03 11.95 10.49
CA ARG A 30 10.97 12.37 9.43
C ARG A 30 12.40 11.95 9.77
N ASN A 31 12.87 12.29 10.97
CA ASN A 31 14.24 11.99 11.38
C ASN A 31 14.48 10.48 11.49
N PHE A 32 13.51 9.72 12.00
CA PHE A 32 13.54 8.26 11.97
C PHE A 32 13.69 7.74 10.53
N LEU A 33 12.82 8.14 9.60
CA LEU A 33 12.88 7.70 8.21
C LEU A 33 14.23 8.01 7.57
N LEU A 34 14.73 9.24 7.72
CA LEU A 34 16.03 9.64 7.16
C LEU A 34 17.20 8.89 7.80
N SER A 35 17.10 8.48 9.07
CA SER A 35 18.13 7.66 9.73
C SER A 35 18.24 6.24 9.15
N MET A 36 17.21 5.77 8.45
CA MET A 36 17.19 4.47 7.78
C MET A 36 17.83 4.52 6.38
N GLN A 37 18.13 5.72 5.86
CA GLN A 37 18.78 5.87 4.56
C GLN A 37 20.23 5.38 4.61
N GLN A 38 20.63 4.60 3.62
CA GLN A 38 21.94 3.99 3.48
C GLN A 38 22.85 4.81 2.54
N PRO A 39 24.18 4.59 2.56
CA PRO A 39 25.13 5.34 1.73
C PRO A 39 24.91 5.20 0.21
N ASP A 40 24.24 4.16 -0.25
CA ASP A 40 23.87 3.98 -1.66
C ASP A 40 22.62 4.78 -2.07
N GLY A 41 21.91 5.38 -1.10
CA GLY A 41 20.72 6.20 -1.26
C GLY A 41 19.40 5.46 -1.05
N GLY A 42 19.41 4.13 -0.95
CA GLY A 42 18.25 3.33 -0.56
C GLY A 42 17.99 3.38 0.93
N PHE A 43 16.90 2.76 1.38
CA PHE A 43 16.56 2.65 2.81
C PHE A 43 16.54 1.20 3.23
N CYS A 44 16.93 0.95 4.48
CA CYS A 44 16.98 -0.38 5.03
C CYS A 44 15.69 -0.82 5.73
N GLY A 45 15.47 -2.13 5.69
CA GLY A 45 14.54 -2.82 6.59
C GLY A 45 15.25 -3.32 7.85
N ARG A 46 14.63 -4.31 8.50
CA ARG A 46 15.13 -4.89 9.76
C ARG A 46 16.44 -5.65 9.62
N GLU A 47 16.66 -6.25 8.46
CA GLU A 47 17.87 -7.05 8.19
C GLU A 47 19.08 -6.18 7.81
N GLY A 48 18.91 -4.85 7.77
CA GLY A 48 19.92 -3.92 7.28
C GLY A 48 20.06 -3.97 5.75
N GLY A 49 20.96 -3.13 5.22
CA GLY A 49 21.14 -2.97 3.77
C GLY A 49 19.94 -2.35 3.06
N SER A 50 20.15 -1.76 1.89
CA SER A 50 19.06 -1.18 1.11
C SER A 50 18.23 -2.24 0.41
N ASP A 51 16.92 -2.05 0.39
CA ASP A 51 15.97 -2.92 -0.30
C ASP A 51 14.90 -2.08 -1.03
N LEU A 52 14.46 -2.50 -2.22
CA LEU A 52 13.49 -1.73 -3.03
C LEU A 52 12.12 -1.60 -2.35
N TYR A 53 11.68 -2.65 -1.65
CA TYR A 53 10.40 -2.66 -0.95
C TYR A 53 10.43 -1.66 0.22
N TYR A 54 11.43 -1.75 1.10
CA TYR A 54 11.58 -0.81 2.23
C TYR A 54 11.88 0.62 1.79
N SER A 55 12.70 0.81 0.75
CA SER A 55 12.96 2.13 0.14
C SER A 55 11.66 2.78 -0.34
N SER A 56 10.79 2.03 -0.99
CA SER A 56 9.49 2.54 -1.46
C SER A 56 8.63 3.04 -0.30
N PHE A 57 8.55 2.30 0.82
CA PHE A 57 7.82 2.77 2.00
C PHE A 57 8.41 4.04 2.61
N ALA A 58 9.74 4.11 2.74
CA ALA A 58 10.40 5.29 3.28
C ALA A 58 10.14 6.53 2.42
N VAL A 59 10.30 6.41 1.10
CA VAL A 59 10.07 7.50 0.15
C VAL A 59 8.60 7.92 0.14
N ARG A 60 7.65 6.98 0.16
CA ARG A 60 6.21 7.29 0.26
C ARG A 60 5.88 7.99 1.56
N ALA A 61 6.44 7.54 2.69
CA ALA A 61 6.24 8.17 3.99
C ALA A 61 6.77 9.62 4.02
N LEU A 62 7.99 9.84 3.53
CA LEU A 62 8.56 11.18 3.38
C LEU A 62 7.71 12.05 2.43
N GLN A 63 7.20 11.48 1.34
CA GLN A 63 6.34 12.19 0.39
C GLN A 63 5.03 12.66 1.04
N VAL A 64 4.29 11.77 1.72
CA VAL A 64 3.00 12.14 2.33
C VAL A 64 3.15 13.05 3.55
N LEU A 65 4.33 13.04 4.18
CA LEU A 65 4.71 14.07 5.16
C LEU A 65 5.06 15.41 4.49
N GLY A 66 5.34 15.46 3.20
CA GLY A 66 5.88 16.65 2.53
C GLY A 66 7.32 16.95 2.94
N GLU A 67 8.08 15.91 3.29
CA GLU A 67 9.47 15.98 3.78
C GLU A 67 10.48 15.29 2.83
N LEU A 68 10.02 14.84 1.66
CA LEU A 68 10.91 14.34 0.60
C LEU A 68 11.63 15.53 -0.06
N SER A 69 12.85 15.82 0.42
CA SER A 69 13.68 16.89 -0.13
C SER A 69 14.28 16.51 -1.49
N SER A 70 14.68 17.51 -2.28
CA SER A 70 15.38 17.27 -3.55
C SER A 70 16.74 16.57 -3.35
N GLU A 71 17.41 16.79 -2.20
CA GLU A 71 18.64 16.09 -1.85
C GLU A 71 18.37 14.60 -1.62
N THR A 72 17.38 14.27 -0.77
CA THR A 72 16.99 12.87 -0.53
C THR A 72 16.52 12.21 -1.83
N ALA A 73 15.74 12.90 -2.65
CA ALA A 73 15.31 12.40 -3.96
C ALA A 73 16.50 12.13 -4.90
N HIS A 74 17.55 12.95 -4.87
CA HIS A 74 18.77 12.70 -5.65
C HIS A 74 19.51 11.45 -5.19
N TRP A 75 19.59 11.18 -3.89
CA TRP A 75 20.16 9.93 -3.38
C TRP A 75 19.34 8.71 -3.79
N VAL A 76 18.01 8.79 -3.66
CA VAL A 76 17.12 7.72 -4.14
C VAL A 76 17.29 7.50 -5.64
N TYR A 77 17.40 8.55 -6.45
CA TYR A 77 17.71 8.43 -7.88
C TYR A 77 18.99 7.61 -8.13
N ARG A 78 20.07 7.87 -7.39
CA ARG A 78 21.33 7.13 -7.52
C ARG A 78 21.16 5.65 -7.20
N TYR A 79 20.41 5.34 -6.14
CA TYR A 79 20.06 3.96 -5.79
C TYR A 79 19.28 3.28 -6.92
N LEU A 80 18.24 3.92 -7.45
CA LEU A 80 17.40 3.37 -8.52
C LEU A 80 18.16 3.09 -9.83
N ARG A 81 19.20 3.88 -10.14
CA ARG A 81 20.06 3.68 -11.32
C ARG A 81 20.90 2.38 -11.26
N GLY A 82 21.02 1.77 -10.08
CA GLY A 82 21.71 0.49 -9.91
C GLY A 82 20.91 -0.74 -10.39
N PHE A 83 19.63 -0.58 -10.71
CA PHE A 83 18.74 -1.68 -11.08
C PHE A 83 18.50 -1.76 -12.58
N ASP A 84 18.53 -2.97 -13.14
CA ASP A 84 17.86 -3.24 -14.41
C ASP A 84 16.36 -3.44 -14.17
N TRP A 85 15.61 -2.35 -14.28
CA TRP A 85 14.18 -2.35 -14.02
C TRP A 85 13.38 -3.32 -14.92
N ARG A 86 13.94 -3.73 -16.07
CA ARG A 86 13.29 -4.67 -17.01
C ARG A 86 13.23 -6.09 -16.47
N SER A 87 14.19 -6.46 -15.60
CA SER A 87 14.28 -7.80 -15.02
C SER A 87 13.62 -7.91 -13.63
N LEU A 88 13.21 -6.80 -13.03
CA LEU A 88 12.64 -6.75 -11.69
C LEU A 88 11.38 -7.60 -11.56
N SER A 89 11.15 -8.19 -10.38
CA SER A 89 9.87 -8.83 -10.06
C SER A 89 8.71 -7.82 -10.14
N VAL A 90 7.46 -8.27 -10.15
CA VAL A 90 6.30 -7.34 -10.18
C VAL A 90 6.31 -6.40 -8.97
N ILE A 91 6.63 -6.93 -7.78
CA ILE A 91 6.71 -6.14 -6.54
C ILE A 91 7.78 -5.07 -6.68
N ASP A 92 8.97 -5.46 -7.11
CA ASP A 92 10.11 -4.55 -7.24
C ASP A 92 9.91 -3.53 -8.35
N LEU A 93 9.32 -3.92 -9.48
CA LEU A 93 9.00 -3.01 -10.58
C LEU A 93 7.98 -1.95 -10.15
N MET A 94 6.92 -2.35 -9.44
CA MET A 94 5.92 -1.42 -8.89
C MET A 94 6.57 -0.41 -7.95
N ASN A 95 7.42 -0.88 -7.04
CA ASN A 95 8.16 -0.04 -6.09
C ASN A 95 9.16 0.89 -6.79
N TRP A 96 9.91 0.38 -7.76
CA TRP A 96 10.88 1.14 -8.55
C TRP A 96 10.22 2.24 -9.38
N LEU A 97 9.10 1.93 -10.05
CA LEU A 97 8.34 2.92 -10.83
C LEU A 97 7.70 3.98 -9.92
N SER A 98 7.16 3.56 -8.76
CA SER A 98 6.59 4.49 -7.78
C SER A 98 7.66 5.46 -7.25
N MET A 99 8.84 4.97 -6.85
CA MET A 99 9.96 5.80 -6.41
C MET A 99 10.48 6.70 -7.53
N SER A 100 10.58 6.19 -8.76
CA SER A 100 10.97 6.98 -9.93
C SER A 100 10.07 8.20 -10.14
N ALA A 101 8.75 8.00 -10.07
CA ALA A 101 7.79 9.09 -10.17
C ALA A 101 7.91 10.09 -9.00
N MET A 102 8.06 9.60 -7.77
CA MET A 102 8.22 10.47 -6.59
C MET A 102 9.51 11.30 -6.62
N VAL A 103 10.62 10.70 -7.09
CA VAL A 103 11.90 11.40 -7.30
C VAL A 103 11.71 12.55 -8.29
N GLN A 104 11.07 12.29 -9.43
CA GLN A 104 10.82 13.32 -10.45
C GLN A 104 9.91 14.44 -9.91
N LEU A 105 8.85 14.10 -9.18
CA LEU A 105 7.96 15.08 -8.53
C LEU A 105 8.67 15.95 -7.49
N ALA A 106 9.69 15.42 -6.81
CA ALA A 106 10.53 16.17 -5.86
C ALA A 106 11.62 17.03 -6.54
N GLY A 107 11.60 17.14 -7.88
CA GLY A 107 12.59 17.87 -8.66
C GLY A 107 13.88 17.08 -8.94
N GLY A 108 13.88 15.77 -8.68
CA GLY A 108 14.98 14.88 -9.02
C GLY A 108 15.03 14.51 -10.51
N PRO A 109 16.10 13.86 -10.97
CA PRO A 109 16.24 13.47 -12.36
C PRO A 109 15.26 12.36 -12.77
N ASP A 110 14.89 12.33 -14.05
CA ASP A 110 14.06 11.28 -14.63
C ASP A 110 14.87 9.97 -14.81
N THR A 111 14.48 8.91 -14.09
CA THR A 111 15.12 7.58 -14.16
C THR A 111 14.86 6.86 -15.48
N LEU A 112 13.82 7.26 -16.22
CA LEU A 112 13.40 6.68 -17.50
C LEU A 112 13.78 7.55 -18.70
N SER A 113 14.57 8.61 -18.51
CA SER A 113 15.03 9.51 -19.59
C SER A 113 15.72 8.79 -20.74
N ASP A 114 16.46 7.71 -20.46
CA ASP A 114 17.16 6.88 -21.44
C ASP A 114 16.33 5.66 -21.93
N ALA A 115 15.07 5.53 -21.50
CA ALA A 115 14.23 4.39 -21.85
C ALA A 115 13.74 4.47 -23.32
N PRO A 116 13.63 3.33 -24.04
CA PRO A 116 13.04 3.30 -25.38
C PRO A 116 11.63 3.87 -25.39
N ALA A 117 11.19 4.53 -26.47
CA ALA A 117 9.87 5.19 -26.52
C ALA A 117 8.68 4.24 -26.25
N ASP A 118 8.84 2.95 -26.53
CA ASP A 118 7.84 1.89 -26.35
C ASP A 118 8.02 1.11 -25.02
N TRP A 119 8.87 1.59 -24.10
CA TRP A 119 9.18 0.88 -22.85
C TRP A 119 7.93 0.50 -22.04
N ALA A 120 6.93 1.40 -22.00
CA ALA A 120 5.70 1.17 -21.26
C ALA A 120 4.84 0.06 -21.90
N ASP A 121 4.87 -0.08 -23.23
CA ASP A 121 4.21 -1.17 -23.94
C ASP A 121 4.93 -2.51 -23.71
N GLN A 122 6.27 -2.51 -23.70
CA GLN A 122 7.06 -3.70 -23.38
C GLN A 122 6.77 -4.20 -21.96
N MET A 123 6.69 -3.29 -20.97
CA MET A 123 6.35 -3.65 -19.60
C MET A 123 4.91 -4.12 -19.46
N ALA A 124 3.96 -3.49 -20.15
CA ALA A 124 2.57 -3.96 -20.17
C ALA A 124 2.46 -5.38 -20.75
N ALA A 125 3.16 -5.68 -21.85
CA ALA A 125 3.19 -7.02 -22.43
C ALA A 125 3.78 -8.07 -21.46
N ARG A 126 4.84 -7.69 -20.74
CA ARG A 126 5.43 -8.54 -19.69
C ARG A 126 4.45 -8.79 -18.54
N LEU A 127 3.76 -7.77 -18.05
CA LEU A 127 2.74 -7.94 -17.01
C LEU A 127 1.61 -8.84 -17.49
N GLU A 128 1.12 -8.65 -18.72
CA GLU A 128 0.06 -9.50 -19.30
C GLU A 128 0.47 -10.96 -19.44
N SER A 129 1.76 -11.25 -19.66
CA SER A 129 2.28 -12.63 -19.71
C SER A 129 2.11 -13.40 -18.38
N LEU A 130 1.90 -12.69 -17.27
CA LEU A 130 1.65 -13.28 -15.95
C LEU A 130 0.18 -13.59 -15.68
N ARG A 131 -0.72 -13.27 -16.63
CA ARG A 131 -2.14 -13.54 -16.45
C ARG A 131 -2.42 -15.03 -16.48
N THR A 132 -3.14 -15.50 -15.48
CA THR A 132 -3.54 -16.90 -15.32
C THR A 132 -4.92 -17.15 -15.92
N THR A 133 -5.27 -18.42 -16.12
CA THR A 133 -6.55 -18.82 -16.73
C THR A 133 -7.77 -18.45 -15.88
N ASP A 134 -7.57 -18.27 -14.57
CA ASP A 134 -8.60 -17.80 -13.63
C ASP A 134 -8.85 -16.28 -13.71
N GLY A 135 -8.12 -15.55 -14.57
CA GLY A 135 -8.30 -14.12 -14.83
C GLY A 135 -7.42 -13.20 -13.99
N GLY A 136 -6.80 -13.70 -12.92
CA GLY A 136 -5.85 -12.98 -12.08
C GLY A 136 -4.43 -12.98 -12.65
N TYR A 137 -3.47 -12.57 -11.83
CA TYR A 137 -2.04 -12.62 -12.15
C TYR A 137 -1.26 -13.45 -11.15
N ALA A 138 -0.34 -14.27 -11.68
CA ALA A 138 0.61 -15.04 -10.90
C ALA A 138 1.74 -14.16 -10.35
N LYS A 139 2.42 -14.66 -9.31
CA LYS A 139 3.63 -14.04 -8.74
C LYS A 139 4.82 -14.00 -9.71
N GLY A 140 4.88 -14.96 -10.64
CA GLY A 140 5.96 -15.08 -11.62
C GLY A 140 5.56 -16.04 -12.75
N ALA A 141 6.45 -16.19 -13.74
CA ALA A 141 6.15 -16.92 -14.97
C ALA A 141 5.80 -18.40 -14.77
N GLU A 142 6.27 -19.01 -13.69
CA GLU A 142 5.99 -20.41 -13.35
C GLU A 142 4.67 -20.60 -12.57
N GLY A 143 4.00 -19.51 -12.18
CA GLY A 143 2.78 -19.59 -11.38
C GLY A 143 1.56 -19.97 -12.20
N ALA A 144 0.87 -21.03 -11.78
CA ALA A 144 -0.32 -21.54 -12.47
C ALA A 144 -1.64 -20.85 -12.04
N THR A 145 -1.66 -20.17 -10.90
CA THR A 145 -2.86 -19.58 -10.30
C THR A 145 -2.66 -18.12 -9.92
N GLY A 146 -3.70 -17.31 -10.06
CA GLY A 146 -3.65 -15.91 -9.68
C GLY A 146 -3.63 -15.72 -8.16
N SER A 147 -2.92 -14.67 -7.73
CA SER A 147 -2.88 -14.20 -6.34
C SER A 147 -3.61 -12.86 -6.24
N THR A 148 -4.44 -12.67 -5.22
CA THR A 148 -5.19 -11.41 -5.03
C THR A 148 -4.24 -10.22 -4.89
N TYR A 149 -3.22 -10.35 -4.04
CA TYR A 149 -2.22 -9.30 -3.84
C TYR A 149 -1.39 -9.02 -5.10
N HIS A 150 -0.89 -10.04 -5.80
CA HIS A 150 -0.11 -9.83 -7.02
C HIS A 150 -0.96 -9.22 -8.14
N THR A 151 -2.22 -9.63 -8.24
CA THR A 151 -3.18 -9.03 -9.17
C THR A 151 -3.35 -7.53 -8.88
N PHE A 152 -3.47 -7.14 -7.61
CA PHE A 152 -3.51 -5.74 -7.21
C PHE A 152 -2.24 -4.98 -7.62
N LEU A 153 -1.05 -5.54 -7.35
CA LEU A 153 0.21 -4.92 -7.74
C LEU A 153 0.38 -4.75 -9.25
N VAL A 154 -0.04 -5.74 -10.04
CA VAL A 154 -0.02 -5.63 -11.51
C VAL A 154 -0.91 -4.49 -11.97
N VAL A 155 -2.13 -4.37 -11.44
CA VAL A 155 -3.06 -3.28 -11.81
C VAL A 155 -2.51 -1.90 -11.41
N LEU A 156 -1.89 -1.77 -10.24
CA LEU A 156 -1.20 -0.54 -9.85
C LEU A 156 -0.04 -0.23 -10.81
N THR A 157 0.72 -1.25 -11.21
CA THR A 157 1.82 -1.09 -12.16
C THR A 157 1.30 -0.60 -13.52
N TYR A 158 0.19 -1.15 -14.03
CA TYR A 158 -0.46 -0.62 -15.24
C TYR A 158 -0.80 0.87 -15.12
N GLN A 159 -1.32 1.33 -13.98
CA GLN A 159 -1.60 2.75 -13.77
C GLN A 159 -0.33 3.62 -13.79
N LEU A 160 0.78 3.13 -13.21
CA LEU A 160 2.09 3.81 -13.26
C LEU A 160 2.65 3.88 -14.69
N LEU A 161 2.33 2.89 -15.54
CA LEU A 161 2.64 2.91 -16.97
C LEU A 161 1.72 3.83 -17.80
N GLY A 162 0.73 4.48 -17.16
CA GLY A 162 -0.28 5.26 -17.87
C GLY A 162 -1.26 4.42 -18.70
N LYS A 163 -1.44 3.15 -18.33
CA LYS A 163 -2.25 2.17 -19.07
C LYS A 163 -3.35 1.57 -18.19
N SER A 164 -4.27 0.84 -18.83
CA SER A 164 -5.29 0.05 -18.14
C SER A 164 -4.97 -1.44 -18.27
N ALA A 165 -5.19 -2.20 -17.20
CA ALA A 165 -5.09 -3.64 -17.26
C ALA A 165 -6.14 -4.19 -18.25
N PRO A 166 -5.78 -5.11 -19.15
CA PRO A 166 -6.72 -5.65 -20.12
C PRO A 166 -7.71 -6.62 -19.45
N ARG A 167 -8.74 -7.03 -20.19
CA ARG A 167 -9.77 -8.00 -19.76
C ARG A 167 -10.41 -7.68 -18.39
N PRO A 168 -11.00 -6.48 -18.20
CA PRO A 168 -11.53 -6.06 -16.91
C PRO A 168 -12.61 -7.00 -16.35
N ASN A 169 -13.44 -7.60 -17.19
CA ASN A 169 -14.46 -8.54 -16.72
C ASN A 169 -13.87 -9.85 -16.17
N ALA A 170 -12.81 -10.38 -16.79
CA ALA A 170 -12.13 -11.57 -16.28
C ALA A 170 -11.40 -11.27 -14.96
N LEU A 171 -10.82 -10.07 -14.85
CA LEU A 171 -10.22 -9.58 -13.61
C LEU A 171 -11.26 -9.44 -12.50
N ALA A 172 -12.44 -8.89 -12.78
CA ALA A 172 -13.52 -8.78 -11.80
C ALA A 172 -14.01 -10.17 -11.35
N GLN A 173 -14.25 -11.08 -12.29
CA GLN A 173 -14.67 -12.45 -11.99
C GLN A 173 -13.64 -13.17 -11.10
N PHE A 174 -12.35 -13.05 -11.43
CA PHE A 174 -11.27 -13.56 -10.60
C PHE A 174 -11.40 -13.10 -9.14
N ILE A 175 -11.66 -11.80 -8.92
CA ILE A 175 -11.78 -11.24 -7.58
C ILE A 175 -13.05 -11.73 -6.87
N TYR A 176 -14.21 -11.76 -7.54
CA TYR A 176 -15.43 -12.33 -6.95
C TYR A 176 -15.23 -13.80 -6.54
N ASP A 177 -14.50 -14.59 -7.33
CA ASP A 177 -14.16 -15.99 -6.98
C ASP A 177 -13.19 -16.10 -5.77
N ARG A 178 -12.69 -14.98 -5.23
CA ARG A 178 -11.89 -14.92 -3.99
C ARG A 178 -12.72 -14.53 -2.76
N GLN A 179 -13.98 -14.14 -2.91
CA GLN A 179 -14.83 -13.81 -1.77
C GLN A 179 -15.24 -15.06 -0.98
N ARG A 180 -15.48 -14.93 0.32
CA ARG A 180 -15.98 -16.01 1.19
C ARG A 180 -17.28 -15.60 1.86
N GLU A 181 -17.94 -16.58 2.48
CA GLU A 181 -19.19 -16.38 3.24
C GLU A 181 -19.03 -15.40 4.42
N ASP A 182 -17.80 -15.17 4.88
CA ASP A 182 -17.50 -14.14 5.89
C ASP A 182 -17.46 -12.71 5.31
N GLY A 183 -17.82 -12.54 4.04
CA GLY A 183 -17.87 -11.26 3.31
C GLY A 183 -16.52 -10.75 2.81
N GLY A 184 -15.41 -11.26 3.35
CA GLY A 184 -14.06 -10.87 2.97
C GLY A 184 -13.53 -11.64 1.76
N PHE A 185 -12.26 -11.38 1.43
CA PHE A 185 -11.56 -12.04 0.33
C PHE A 185 -10.30 -12.78 0.82
N VAL A 186 -9.93 -13.82 0.08
CA VAL A 186 -8.71 -14.60 0.33
C VAL A 186 -7.60 -14.29 -0.68
N GLU A 187 -6.37 -14.64 -0.30
CA GLU A 187 -5.20 -14.46 -1.16
C GLU A 187 -5.13 -15.50 -2.30
N ILE A 188 -5.48 -16.75 -2.01
CA ILE A 188 -5.50 -17.86 -2.98
C ILE A 188 -6.78 -18.70 -2.83
N ALA A 189 -7.26 -19.28 -3.94
CA ALA A 189 -8.54 -20.00 -3.99
C ALA A 189 -8.73 -21.11 -2.94
N PRO A 190 -7.74 -21.91 -2.54
CA PRO A 190 -7.94 -22.97 -1.54
C PRO A 190 -8.21 -22.48 -0.11
N MET A 191 -7.93 -21.22 0.21
CA MET A 191 -8.16 -20.67 1.55
C MET A 191 -9.66 -20.60 1.86
N LYS A 192 -10.03 -20.93 3.09
CA LYS A 192 -11.44 -20.96 3.54
C LYS A 192 -11.90 -19.73 4.32
N ARG A 193 -10.96 -18.95 4.85
CA ARG A 193 -11.23 -17.77 5.68
C ARG A 193 -10.50 -16.59 5.10
N SER A 194 -11.17 -15.45 5.08
CA SER A 194 -10.67 -14.21 4.53
C SER A 194 -9.63 -13.56 5.43
N GLY A 195 -8.88 -12.62 4.84
CA GLY A 195 -7.90 -11.81 5.55
C GLY A 195 -8.05 -10.34 5.20
N THR A 196 -7.68 -9.47 6.12
CA THR A 196 -7.91 -8.02 6.00
C THR A 196 -7.18 -7.41 4.80
N ASN A 197 -5.93 -7.82 4.58
CA ASN A 197 -5.13 -7.33 3.44
C ASN A 197 -5.63 -7.83 2.07
N PRO A 198 -5.92 -9.13 1.85
CA PRO A 198 -6.53 -9.56 0.59
C PRO A 198 -7.93 -8.94 0.37
N THR A 199 -8.73 -8.75 1.42
CA THR A 199 -10.00 -8.00 1.34
C THR A 199 -9.79 -6.57 0.84
N ALA A 200 -8.82 -5.84 1.40
CA ALA A 200 -8.52 -4.47 0.97
C ALA A 200 -8.03 -4.40 -0.48
N ALA A 201 -7.17 -5.34 -0.89
CA ALA A 201 -6.68 -5.43 -2.27
C ALA A 201 -7.83 -5.72 -3.26
N ALA A 202 -8.71 -6.67 -2.93
CA ALA A 202 -9.91 -6.99 -3.71
C ALA A 202 -10.88 -5.80 -3.81
N CYS A 203 -11.16 -5.13 -2.68
CA CYS A 203 -11.99 -3.93 -2.64
C CYS A 203 -11.41 -2.83 -3.53
N ALA A 204 -10.11 -2.54 -3.43
CA ALA A 204 -9.46 -1.54 -4.27
C ALA A 204 -9.58 -1.88 -5.77
N LEU A 205 -9.42 -3.16 -6.15
CA LEU A 205 -9.59 -3.63 -7.53
C LEU A 205 -11.02 -3.48 -8.05
N LEU A 206 -12.03 -3.83 -7.26
CA LEU A 206 -13.43 -3.70 -7.64
C LEU A 206 -13.86 -2.22 -7.67
N HIS A 207 -13.40 -1.42 -6.70
CA HIS A 207 -13.64 0.02 -6.65
C HIS A 207 -13.03 0.74 -7.87
N MET A 208 -11.80 0.40 -8.26
CA MET A 208 -11.16 0.94 -9.48
C MET A 208 -11.93 0.62 -10.77
N GLN A 209 -12.74 -0.45 -10.76
CA GLN A 209 -13.58 -0.85 -11.89
C GLN A 209 -15.02 -0.33 -11.79
N GLY A 210 -15.37 0.41 -10.73
CA GLY A 210 -16.74 0.86 -10.48
C GLY A 210 -17.71 -0.28 -10.18
N ARG A 211 -17.24 -1.33 -9.48
CA ARG A 211 -17.96 -2.58 -9.22
C ARG A 211 -18.30 -2.81 -7.73
N VAL A 212 -18.27 -1.75 -6.93
CA VAL A 212 -18.72 -1.81 -5.52
C VAL A 212 -20.19 -1.41 -5.50
N ASP A 213 -21.07 -2.40 -5.41
CA ASP A 213 -22.51 -2.22 -5.23
C ASP A 213 -22.91 -2.31 -3.74
N ALA A 214 -24.23 -2.24 -3.47
CA ALA A 214 -24.75 -2.26 -2.10
C ALA A 214 -24.53 -3.62 -1.41
N GLU A 215 -24.66 -4.72 -2.14
CA GLU A 215 -24.47 -6.08 -1.60
C GLU A 215 -23.02 -6.29 -1.18
N LEU A 216 -22.06 -5.96 -2.06
CA LEU A 216 -20.64 -6.06 -1.70
C LEU A 216 -20.27 -5.12 -0.54
N ARG A 217 -20.90 -3.95 -0.44
CA ARG A 217 -20.68 -3.02 0.67
C ARG A 217 -21.14 -3.63 2.00
N GLU A 218 -22.29 -4.29 2.02
CA GLU A 218 -22.82 -4.98 3.20
C GLU A 218 -21.91 -6.15 3.61
N ASP A 219 -21.45 -6.95 2.64
CA ASP A 219 -20.51 -8.06 2.88
C ASP A 219 -19.18 -7.58 3.48
N LEU A 220 -18.59 -6.54 2.88
CA LEU A 220 -17.35 -5.95 3.39
C LEU A 220 -17.53 -5.34 4.78
N ALA A 221 -18.68 -4.73 5.06
CA ALA A 221 -18.99 -4.21 6.39
C ALA A 221 -19.07 -5.34 7.43
N ALA A 222 -19.74 -6.45 7.10
CA ALA A 222 -19.84 -7.62 7.97
C ALA A 222 -18.46 -8.20 8.27
N PHE A 223 -17.62 -8.39 7.24
CA PHE A 223 -16.24 -8.84 7.43
C PHE A 223 -15.45 -7.89 8.34
N LEU A 224 -15.53 -6.58 8.10
CA LEU A 224 -14.80 -5.59 8.89
C LEU A 224 -15.24 -5.57 10.36
N VAL A 225 -16.52 -5.84 10.66
CA VAL A 225 -17.00 -6.02 12.03
C VAL A 225 -16.32 -7.21 12.69
N ASP A 226 -16.21 -8.34 12.00
CA ASP A 226 -15.63 -9.59 12.54
C ASP A 226 -14.14 -9.48 12.87
N VAL A 227 -13.39 -8.63 12.15
CA VAL A 227 -11.95 -8.44 12.37
C VAL A 227 -11.62 -7.16 13.15
N ARG A 228 -12.63 -6.41 13.63
CA ARG A 228 -12.44 -5.20 14.43
C ARG A 228 -12.30 -5.54 15.92
N THR A 229 -11.41 -4.84 16.61
CA THR A 229 -11.25 -4.93 18.08
C THR A 229 -12.02 -3.82 18.80
N ASP A 230 -12.15 -3.95 20.12
CA ASP A 230 -12.75 -2.90 20.98
C ASP A 230 -11.99 -1.58 20.92
N GLU A 231 -10.70 -1.62 20.60
CA GLU A 231 -9.85 -0.44 20.39
C GLU A 231 -9.99 0.16 18.97
N SER A 232 -11.01 -0.28 18.22
CA SER A 232 -11.26 0.12 16.82
C SER A 232 -10.10 -0.16 15.86
N ALA A 233 -9.14 -0.99 16.26
CA ALA A 233 -8.07 -1.51 15.43
C ALA A 233 -8.50 -2.81 14.74
N TYR A 234 -7.70 -3.33 13.81
CA TYR A 234 -8.09 -4.49 13.02
C TYR A 234 -7.07 -5.62 13.05
N LEU A 235 -7.59 -6.83 13.13
CA LEU A 235 -6.86 -8.10 13.07
C LEU A 235 -6.49 -8.42 11.63
N ALA A 236 -5.42 -9.18 11.41
CA ALA A 236 -5.08 -9.68 10.07
C ALA A 236 -6.11 -10.68 9.52
N ASN A 237 -6.76 -11.44 10.42
CA ASN A 237 -7.92 -12.29 10.18
C ASN A 237 -8.49 -12.76 11.53
N ALA A 238 -9.66 -13.40 11.51
CA ALA A 238 -10.37 -13.87 12.71
C ALA A 238 -9.62 -14.94 13.56
N ARG A 239 -8.44 -15.41 13.16
CA ARG A 239 -7.60 -16.33 13.97
C ARG A 239 -6.42 -15.65 14.64
N ILE A 240 -6.09 -14.43 14.25
CA ILE A 240 -5.00 -13.67 14.86
C ILE A 240 -5.59 -12.86 16.02
N PRO A 241 -5.10 -13.05 17.26
CA PRO A 241 -5.74 -12.48 18.44
C PRO A 241 -5.37 -11.02 18.71
N ILE A 242 -4.43 -10.45 17.96
CA ILE A 242 -3.89 -9.12 18.21
C ILE A 242 -3.90 -8.31 16.92
N ALA A 243 -4.36 -7.07 17.01
CA ALA A 243 -4.37 -6.13 15.90
C ALA A 243 -2.95 -5.66 15.54
N ASP A 244 -2.76 -5.30 14.28
CA ASP A 244 -1.49 -4.79 13.75
C ASP A 244 -1.70 -3.55 12.89
N GLY A 245 -0.64 -2.76 12.71
CA GLY A 245 -0.70 -1.49 11.98
C GLY A 245 -1.03 -1.63 10.49
N LEU A 246 -0.58 -2.70 9.84
CA LEU A 246 -0.85 -2.92 8.41
C LEU A 246 -2.33 -3.26 8.19
N SER A 247 -2.86 -4.24 8.92
CA SER A 247 -4.26 -4.65 8.83
C SER A 247 -5.20 -3.51 9.24
N THR A 248 -4.82 -2.74 10.26
CA THR A 248 -5.55 -1.54 10.68
C THR A 248 -5.58 -0.47 9.58
N PHE A 249 -4.45 -0.19 8.95
CA PHE A 249 -4.39 0.77 7.84
C PHE A 249 -5.29 0.36 6.67
N THR A 250 -5.20 -0.90 6.24
CA THR A 250 -5.93 -1.40 5.07
C THR A 250 -7.43 -1.53 5.35
N ALA A 251 -7.83 -1.91 6.56
CA ALA A 251 -9.23 -1.94 6.98
C ALA A 251 -9.86 -0.55 7.03
N VAL A 252 -9.19 0.44 7.65
CA VAL A 252 -9.69 1.83 7.70
C VAL A 252 -9.83 2.41 6.30
N LEU A 253 -8.85 2.17 5.43
CA LEU A 253 -8.92 2.61 4.04
C LEU A 253 -10.12 1.98 3.31
N THR A 254 -10.31 0.66 3.49
CA THR A 254 -11.44 -0.08 2.92
C THR A 254 -12.78 0.47 3.42
N ALA A 255 -12.91 0.67 4.73
CA ALA A 255 -14.12 1.22 5.35
C ALA A 255 -14.49 2.59 4.78
N GLN A 256 -13.50 3.44 4.51
CA GLN A 256 -13.72 4.73 3.84
C GLN A 256 -14.06 4.58 2.36
N ASP A 257 -13.38 3.70 1.62
CA ASP A 257 -13.60 3.47 0.18
C ASP A 257 -15.00 2.92 -0.12
N VAL A 258 -15.61 2.18 0.81
CA VAL A 258 -16.98 1.65 0.65
C VAL A 258 -18.02 2.38 1.50
N GLU A 259 -17.67 3.56 2.04
CA GLU A 259 -18.58 4.47 2.75
C GLU A 259 -19.22 3.86 4.03
N VAL A 260 -18.51 2.94 4.69
CA VAL A 260 -18.90 2.35 6.00
C VAL A 260 -18.03 2.88 7.13
N ALA A 261 -17.64 4.16 7.03
CA ALA A 261 -16.72 4.82 7.96
C ALA A 261 -17.21 4.83 9.43
N ALA A 262 -18.50 4.58 9.68
CA ALA A 262 -19.05 4.39 11.02
C ALA A 262 -18.42 3.20 11.78
N LEU A 263 -17.76 2.28 11.08
CA LEU A 263 -16.99 1.18 11.68
C LEU A 263 -15.63 1.64 12.26
N VAL A 264 -15.21 2.87 11.98
CA VAL A 264 -13.98 3.46 12.51
C VAL A 264 -14.36 4.48 13.57
N ASP A 265 -13.85 4.31 14.79
CA ASP A 265 -13.94 5.31 15.86
C ASP A 265 -12.60 6.09 15.92
N PRO A 266 -12.53 7.33 15.40
CA PRO A 266 -11.25 8.03 15.28
C PRO A 266 -10.60 8.34 16.64
N PRO A 267 -11.30 8.83 17.68
CA PRO A 267 -10.71 9.02 19.00
C PRO A 267 -10.09 7.74 19.59
N ILE A 268 -10.82 6.62 19.57
CA ILE A 268 -10.32 5.35 20.12
C ILE A 268 -9.12 4.85 19.31
N LEU A 269 -9.24 4.86 17.97
CA LEU A 269 -8.16 4.38 17.10
C LEU A 269 -6.89 5.25 17.20
N ARG A 270 -7.01 6.57 17.37
CA ARG A 270 -5.83 7.44 17.64
C ARG A 270 -5.14 7.06 18.94
N SER A 271 -5.90 6.75 19.98
CA SER A 271 -5.34 6.27 21.25
C SER A 271 -4.60 4.96 21.05
N TYR A 272 -5.19 4.00 20.32
CA TYR A 272 -4.54 2.73 19.98
C TYR A 272 -3.20 2.97 19.26
N VAL A 273 -3.21 3.74 18.18
CA VAL A 273 -2.00 4.01 17.37
C VAL A 273 -0.90 4.66 18.23
N SER A 274 -1.25 5.68 19.02
CA SER A 274 -0.26 6.44 19.79
C SER A 274 0.29 5.68 20.99
N ARG A 275 -0.48 4.74 21.57
CA ARG A 275 -0.06 3.95 22.74
C ARG A 275 0.60 2.63 22.37
N HIS A 276 0.13 1.97 21.31
CA HIS A 276 0.53 0.60 21.00
C HIS A 276 1.40 0.47 19.76
N LEU A 277 1.42 1.43 18.83
CA LEU A 277 2.21 1.32 17.59
C LEU A 277 3.30 2.36 17.45
N GLU A 278 3.08 3.58 17.94
CA GLU A 278 4.03 4.67 17.78
C GLU A 278 5.21 4.58 18.76
N MET A 279 6.42 4.84 18.27
CA MET A 279 7.62 4.85 19.09
C MET A 279 8.01 6.28 19.51
N PRO A 280 8.43 6.51 20.78
CA PRO A 280 8.85 7.83 21.25
C PRO A 280 10.03 8.44 20.48
N THR A 281 10.85 7.61 19.84
CA THR A 281 12.00 8.01 19.03
C THR A 281 11.63 8.35 17.59
N GLY A 282 10.35 8.32 17.23
CA GLY A 282 9.89 8.31 15.86
C GLY A 282 9.81 6.89 15.29
N GLY A 283 9.11 6.77 14.16
CA GLY A 283 8.72 5.50 13.58
C GLY A 283 7.58 4.77 14.29
N PHE A 284 7.14 3.66 13.70
CA PHE A 284 6.10 2.79 14.22
C PHE A 284 6.51 1.32 14.12
N ARG A 285 6.07 0.53 15.09
CA ARG A 285 6.23 -0.92 15.15
C ARG A 285 5.03 -1.64 14.56
N ALA A 286 5.19 -2.94 14.27
CA ALA A 286 4.15 -3.75 13.62
C ALA A 286 2.88 -3.86 14.47
N ALA A 287 3.08 -4.22 15.73
CA ALA A 287 2.05 -4.45 16.71
C ALA A 287 2.67 -4.41 18.12
N GLU A 288 1.86 -4.61 19.17
CA GLU A 288 2.30 -4.38 20.55
C GLU A 288 3.47 -5.26 21.01
N TRP A 289 3.59 -6.48 20.50
CA TRP A 289 4.69 -7.40 20.84
C TRP A 289 6.01 -7.04 20.15
N ASP A 290 5.96 -6.20 19.12
CA ASP A 290 7.15 -5.75 18.43
C ASP A 290 7.86 -4.68 19.25
N THR A 291 9.19 -4.68 19.19
CA THR A 291 10.03 -3.80 20.00
C THR A 291 10.75 -2.76 19.16
N GLN A 292 10.64 -2.84 17.83
CA GLN A 292 11.38 -1.99 16.91
C GLN A 292 10.43 -1.31 15.92
N ALA A 293 10.73 -0.05 15.61
CA ALA A 293 10.12 0.60 14.46
C ALA A 293 10.84 0.18 13.18
N ASP A 294 10.11 0.14 12.07
CA ASP A 294 10.68 0.06 10.72
C ASP A 294 9.97 1.02 9.76
N VAL A 295 10.53 1.19 8.55
CA VAL A 295 10.00 2.15 7.57
C VAL A 295 8.64 1.74 7.00
N GLU A 296 8.34 0.44 6.92
CA GLU A 296 7.08 -0.10 6.40
C GLU A 296 5.94 0.22 7.36
N TYR A 297 6.05 -0.19 8.62
CA TYR A 297 5.03 0.10 9.62
C TYR A 297 4.98 1.58 9.98
N THR A 298 6.07 2.32 9.80
CA THR A 298 6.02 3.79 9.87
C THR A 298 5.13 4.38 8.81
N PHE A 299 5.20 3.91 7.56
CA PHE A 299 4.25 4.34 6.52
C PHE A 299 2.81 3.97 6.90
N TYR A 300 2.55 2.77 7.40
CA TYR A 300 1.19 2.36 7.80
C TYR A 300 0.65 3.17 8.99
N GLY A 301 1.46 3.41 10.02
CA GLY A 301 1.08 4.23 11.19
C GLY A 301 0.75 5.67 10.80
N LEU A 302 1.61 6.30 9.99
CA LEU A 302 1.33 7.61 9.39
C LEU A 302 0.11 7.57 8.48
N GLY A 303 -0.07 6.48 7.74
CA GLY A 303 -1.23 6.23 6.90
C GLY A 303 -2.53 6.24 7.72
N ILE A 304 -2.59 5.54 8.85
CA ILE A 304 -3.76 5.53 9.73
C ILE A 304 -4.03 6.95 10.23
N ILE A 305 -3.01 7.66 10.74
CA ILE A 305 -3.17 9.03 11.24
C ILE A 305 -3.70 9.96 10.13
N GLY A 306 -3.17 9.83 8.91
CA GLY A 306 -3.62 10.57 7.74
C GLY A 306 -5.06 10.27 7.37
N LEU A 307 -5.49 9.01 7.39
CA LEU A 307 -6.88 8.64 7.11
C LEU A 307 -7.87 9.16 8.16
N LEU A 308 -7.45 9.28 9.41
CA LEU A 308 -8.29 9.81 10.48
C LEU A 308 -8.47 11.34 10.41
N GLY A 309 -7.60 12.06 9.69
CA GLY A 309 -7.73 13.50 9.48
C GLY A 309 -7.46 14.33 10.75
N PRO A 310 -8.18 15.45 10.99
CA PRO A 310 -8.03 16.24 12.21
C PRO A 310 -8.55 15.49 13.46
N PRO A 311 -8.00 15.76 14.67
CA PRO A 311 -8.61 15.28 15.91
C PRO A 311 -10.04 15.84 16.01
N ALA A 312 -11.00 15.00 16.41
CA ALA A 312 -12.32 15.50 16.78
C ALA A 312 -12.18 16.36 18.05
N HIS A 313 -12.83 17.53 18.06
CA HIS A 313 -12.90 18.43 19.22
C HIS A 313 -13.92 17.95 20.25
#